data_AF-A0A4P6MXA8-F1
#
_entry.id   AF-A0A4P6MXA8-F1
#
_cell.length_a   1.000
_cell.length_b   1.000
_cell.length_c   1.000
_cell.angle_alpha   90.00
_cell.angle_beta   90.00
_cell.angle_gamma   90.00
#
_symmetry.space_group_name_H-M   'P 1'
#
loop_
_entity.id
_entity.type
_entity.pdbx_description
1 polymer ?
#
loop_
_entity_poly.entity_id
_entity_poly.type
_entity_poly.pdbx_seq_one_letter_code
_entity_poly.pdbx_strand_id
1 'polypeptide(L)'
;MKSPKHLLLPGEVVQDTWFANHTQHAQRAVGGRLFLTSHRLLFEPNSIDAALAGQPWAAPLGSIDRAVVTGIDLSQFFGGGLRRRLVVSFKDGSNALFVVNGAARKAAAITAAAGR
;
A
#
# COMPACT_ATOMS: atom_id res chain seq x y z
N MET A 1 -0.52 6.84 17.64
CA MET A 1 -0.36 6.24 16.30
C MET A 1 0.17 4.82 16.48
N LYS A 2 -0.28 3.82 15.71
CA LYS A 2 0.19 2.43 15.88
C LYS A 2 1.55 2.29 15.20
N SER A 3 2.53 1.66 15.85
CA SER A 3 3.85 1.38 15.26
C SER A 3 3.79 0.13 14.39
N PRO A 4 4.57 0.06 13.30
CA PRO A 4 4.76 -1.18 12.54
C PRO A 4 5.43 -2.23 13.44
N LYS A 5 5.15 -3.50 13.17
CA LYS A 5 5.84 -4.65 13.77
C LYS A 5 7.25 -4.81 13.19
N HIS A 6 7.46 -4.42 11.93
CA HIS A 6 8.77 -4.35 11.30
C HIS A 6 9.61 -3.27 11.95
N LEU A 7 10.89 -3.58 12.13
CA LEU A 7 11.87 -2.63 12.64
C LEU A 7 12.00 -1.46 11.66
N LEU A 8 11.83 -0.26 12.21
CA LEU A 8 12.17 0.99 11.54
C LEU A 8 13.70 1.09 11.42
N LEU A 9 14.16 1.62 10.30
CA LEU A 9 15.56 1.97 10.10
C LEU A 9 15.97 3.09 11.09
N PRO A 10 17.28 3.27 11.38
CA PRO A 10 17.75 4.38 12.20
C PRO A 10 17.25 5.73 11.64
N GLY A 11 16.55 6.52 12.47
CA GLY A 11 15.98 7.80 12.06
C GLY A 11 14.71 7.70 11.19
N GLU A 12 14.23 6.50 10.86
CA GLU A 12 12.95 6.31 10.19
C GLU A 12 11.80 6.58 11.16
N VAL A 13 10.92 7.50 10.78
CA VAL A 13 9.75 7.87 11.58
C VAL A 13 8.48 7.55 10.80
N VAL A 14 7.47 7.04 11.50
CA VAL A 14 6.15 6.87 10.91
C VAL A 14 5.51 8.25 10.76
N GLN A 15 5.03 8.56 9.56
CA GLN A 15 4.31 9.79 9.25
C GLN A 15 2.80 9.57 9.26
N ASP A 16 2.34 8.41 8.78
CA ASP A 16 0.91 8.05 8.77
C ASP A 16 0.71 6.53 8.76
N THR A 17 -0.48 6.07 9.15
CA THR A 17 -0.86 4.65 9.18
C THR A 17 -2.33 4.45 8.81
N TRP A 18 -2.60 3.48 7.95
CA TRP A 18 -3.92 3.21 7.41
C TRP A 18 -4.24 1.72 7.38
N PHE A 19 -5.51 1.37 7.50
CA PHE A 19 -5.95 0.05 7.07
C PHE A 19 -5.89 -0.05 5.55
N ALA A 20 -5.39 -1.18 5.08
CA ALA A 20 -5.22 -1.45 3.66
C ALA A 20 -5.43 -2.94 3.39
N ASN A 21 -5.95 -3.26 2.21
CA ASN A 21 -5.80 -4.59 1.65
C ASN A 21 -4.79 -4.52 0.50
N HIS A 22 -3.74 -5.33 0.53
CA HIS A 22 -2.73 -5.40 -0.51
C HIS A 22 -3.01 -6.57 -1.45
N THR A 23 -3.10 -6.32 -2.76
CA THR A 23 -3.27 -7.38 -3.76
C THR A 23 -1.92 -8.03 -4.01
N GLN A 24 -1.69 -9.22 -3.47
CA GLN A 24 -0.41 -9.94 -3.60
C GLN A 24 -0.46 -11.02 -4.69
N HIS A 25 -1.66 -11.53 -5.00
CA HIS A 25 -1.90 -12.48 -6.08
C HIS A 25 -3.18 -12.10 -6.82
N ALA A 26 -3.31 -12.54 -8.09
CA ALA A 26 -4.40 -12.16 -8.97
C ALA A 26 -5.82 -12.38 -8.40
N GLN A 27 -5.97 -13.32 -7.46
CA GLN A 27 -7.25 -13.67 -6.83
C GLN A 27 -7.32 -13.35 -5.34
N ARG A 28 -6.30 -12.71 -4.74
CA ARG A 28 -6.26 -12.51 -3.29
C ARG A 28 -5.69 -11.16 -2.88
N ALA A 29 -6.53 -10.41 -2.18
CA ALA A 29 -6.11 -9.26 -1.40
C ALA A 29 -5.94 -9.67 0.07
N VAL A 30 -4.81 -9.28 0.65
CA VAL A 30 -4.41 -9.58 2.03
C VAL A 30 -4.72 -8.36 2.89
N GLY A 31 -5.48 -8.54 3.96
CA GLY A 31 -5.82 -7.47 4.89
C GLY A 31 -4.67 -7.10 5.81
N GLY A 32 -4.50 -5.81 6.06
CA GLY A 32 -3.38 -5.34 6.87
C GLY A 32 -3.37 -3.84 7.12
N ARG A 33 -2.18 -3.33 7.35
CA ARG A 33 -1.90 -1.91 7.54
C ARG A 33 -0.83 -1.44 6.59
N LEU A 34 -1.06 -0.27 6.00
CA LEU A 34 -0.09 0.45 5.20
C LEU A 34 0.44 1.62 6.06
N PHE A 35 1.75 1.72 6.20
CA PHE A 35 2.45 2.77 6.91
C PHE A 35 3.21 3.60 5.89
N LEU A 36 3.08 4.92 5.99
CA LEU A 36 3.94 5.87 5.32
C LEU A 36 4.99 6.31 6.35
N THR A 37 6.25 6.05 6.06
CA THR A 37 7.37 6.50 6.90
C THR A 37 8.16 7.59 6.20
N SER A 38 9.14 8.19 6.88
CA SER A 38 10.08 9.12 6.26
C SER A 38 10.95 8.50 5.17
N HIS A 39 11.01 7.16 5.06
CA HIS A 39 11.93 6.46 4.14
C HIS A 39 11.20 5.58 3.11
N ARG A 40 10.07 4.98 3.47
CA ARG A 40 9.40 3.94 2.67
C ARG A 40 7.92 3.83 2.96
N LEU A 41 7.22 3.16 2.05
CA LEU A 41 5.94 2.55 2.35
C LEU A 41 6.16 1.14 2.90
N LEU A 42 5.43 0.81 3.96
CA LEU A 42 5.44 -0.52 4.58
C LEU A 42 4.02 -1.06 4.65
N PHE A 43 3.80 -2.25 4.14
CA PHE A 43 2.56 -2.99 4.34
C PHE A 43 2.81 -4.18 5.27
N GLU A 44 1.97 -4.29 6.28
CA GLU A 44 1.98 -5.41 7.22
C GLU A 44 0.64 -6.13 7.20
N PRO A 45 0.62 -7.44 6.89
CA PRO A 45 -0.59 -8.24 7.00
C PRO A 45 -1.06 -8.33 8.46
N ASN A 46 -2.37 -8.40 8.67
CA ASN A 46 -2.93 -8.72 9.98
C ASN A 46 -2.55 -10.16 10.37
N SER A 47 -2.54 -10.47 11.67
CA SER A 47 -2.10 -11.77 12.20
C SER A 47 -2.86 -12.97 11.63
N ILE A 48 -4.14 -12.79 11.30
CA ILE A 48 -4.98 -13.84 10.70
C ILE A 48 -4.55 -14.12 9.25
N ASP A 49 -4.28 -13.07 8.46
CA ASP A 49 -3.88 -13.22 7.07
C ASP A 49 -2.40 -13.63 6.91
N ALA A 50 -1.53 -13.22 7.83
CA ALA A 50 -0.13 -13.64 7.87
C ALA A 50 0.01 -15.16 8.03
N ALA A 51 -0.86 -15.78 8.85
CA ALA A 51 -0.92 -17.23 9.02
C ALA A 51 -1.37 -17.97 7.76
N LEU A 52 -2.00 -17.28 6.81
CA LEU A 52 -2.53 -17.81 5.56
C LEU A 52 -1.72 -17.38 4.33
N ALA A 53 -0.42 -17.08 4.51
CA ALA A 53 0.56 -16.67 3.50
C ALA A 53 0.62 -15.18 3.10
N GLY A 54 -0.03 -14.28 3.83
CA GLY A 54 0.18 -12.85 3.64
C GLY A 54 1.62 -12.45 3.96
N GLN A 55 2.32 -11.83 3.01
CA GLN A 55 3.71 -11.41 3.21
C GLN A 55 3.81 -9.93 3.58
N PRO A 56 4.75 -9.52 4.44
CA PRO A 56 5.09 -8.11 4.56
C PRO A 56 5.58 -7.59 3.20
N TRP A 57 5.36 -6.30 2.96
CA TRP A 57 5.83 -5.65 1.74
C TRP A 57 6.39 -4.28 2.06
N ALA A 58 7.43 -3.87 1.36
CA ALA A 58 8.09 -2.59 1.58
C ALA A 58 8.56 -2.01 0.24
N ALA A 59 8.49 -0.69 0.11
CA ALA A 59 9.06 0.02 -1.03
C ALA A 59 9.68 1.37 -0.61
N PRO A 60 10.96 1.63 -0.94
CA PRO A 60 11.59 2.93 -0.70
C PRO A 60 10.83 4.06 -1.38
N LEU A 61 10.66 5.20 -0.71
CA LEU A 61 9.98 6.36 -1.29
C LEU A 61 10.64 6.81 -2.60
N GLY A 62 11.98 6.81 -2.65
CA GLY A 62 12.73 7.18 -3.85
C GLY A 62 12.56 6.24 -5.05
N SER A 63 12.00 5.03 -4.85
CA SER A 63 11.66 4.10 -5.95
C SER A 63 10.28 4.35 -6.54
N ILE A 64 9.42 5.07 -5.81
CA ILE A 64 8.05 5.38 -6.24
C ILE A 64 8.12 6.52 -7.25
N ASP A 65 7.42 6.36 -8.38
CA ASP A 65 7.19 7.43 -9.34
C ASP A 65 5.99 8.27 -8.89
N ARG A 66 4.84 7.62 -8.70
CA ARG A 66 3.60 8.27 -8.27
C ARG A 66 2.62 7.30 -7.63
N ALA A 67 1.68 7.84 -6.88
CA ALA A 67 0.51 7.09 -6.44
C ALA A 67 -0.78 7.73 -6.97
N VAL A 68 -1.67 6.91 -7.51
CA VAL A 68 -2.93 7.35 -8.12
C VAL A 68 -4.09 6.46 -7.69
N VAL A 69 -5.31 6.92 -7.91
CA VAL A 69 -6.52 6.12 -7.70
C VAL A 69 -7.07 5.72 -9.06
N THR A 70 -7.25 4.42 -9.28
CA THR A 70 -7.90 3.92 -10.50
C THR A 70 -9.42 4.00 -10.39
N GLY A 71 -10.07 4.14 -11.55
CA GLY A 71 -11.51 3.99 -11.69
C GLY A 71 -11.98 2.56 -11.38
N ILE A 72 -13.29 2.38 -11.31
CA ILE A 72 -13.89 1.04 -11.17
C ILE A 72 -13.75 0.35 -12.52
N ASP A 73 -13.00 -0.76 -12.55
CA ASP A 73 -12.91 -1.61 -13.73
C ASP A 73 -14.02 -2.68 -13.66
N LEU A 74 -15.05 -2.49 -14.49
CA LEU A 74 -16.20 -3.39 -14.59
C LEU A 74 -15.84 -4.77 -15.14
N SER A 75 -14.67 -4.92 -15.80
CA SER A 75 -14.20 -6.21 -16.31
C SER A 75 -13.65 -7.13 -15.20
N GLN A 76 -13.36 -6.60 -14.01
CA GLN A 76 -12.87 -7.37 -12.85
C GLN A 76 -13.96 -7.75 -11.84
N PHE A 77 -15.23 -7.81 -12.28
CA PHE A 77 -16.40 -7.98 -11.41
C PHE A 77 -16.31 -9.19 -10.46
N PHE A 78 -15.74 -10.31 -10.91
CA PHE A 78 -15.58 -11.53 -10.12
C PHE A 78 -14.36 -11.56 -9.16
N GLY A 79 -13.50 -10.53 -9.18
CA GLY A 79 -12.28 -10.41 -8.34
C GLY A 79 -12.34 -9.28 -7.30
N GLY A 80 -13.54 -8.81 -6.93
CA GLY A 80 -13.75 -7.66 -6.04
C GLY A 80 -13.98 -6.32 -6.77
N GLY A 81 -14.47 -6.39 -8.01
CA GLY A 81 -14.51 -5.33 -9.03
C GLY A 81 -15.51 -4.18 -8.88
N LEU A 82 -15.64 -3.59 -7.69
CA LEU A 82 -16.38 -2.32 -7.52
C LEU A 82 -15.64 -1.28 -6.67
N ARG A 83 -14.39 -1.56 -6.26
CA ARG A 83 -13.64 -0.67 -5.37
C ARG A 83 -12.54 0.07 -6.12
N ARG A 84 -12.53 1.40 -5.95
CA ARG A 84 -11.40 2.26 -6.33
C ARG A 84 -10.12 1.73 -5.66
N ARG A 85 -9.06 1.51 -6.44
CA ARG A 85 -7.77 1.01 -5.93
C ARG A 85 -6.74 2.13 -5.92
N LEU A 86 -5.98 2.20 -4.83
CA LEU A 86 -4.74 2.94 -4.76
C LEU A 86 -3.68 2.14 -5.52
N VAL A 87 -3.13 2.74 -6.57
CA VAL A 87 -2.02 2.20 -7.36
C VAL A 87 -0.77 2.98 -6.98
N VAL A 88 0.26 2.29 -6.53
CA VAL A 88 1.60 2.84 -6.34
C VAL A 88 2.44 2.37 -7.52
N SER A 89 2.82 3.30 -8.40
CA SER A 89 3.65 3.04 -9.56
C SER A 89 5.12 3.30 -9.24
N PHE A 90 5.98 2.39 -9.68
CA PHE A 90 7.42 2.45 -9.47
C PHE A 90 8.14 2.95 -10.72
N LYS A 91 9.34 3.49 -10.51
CA LYS A 91 10.20 3.99 -11.60
C LYS A 91 10.64 2.88 -12.58
N ASP A 92 10.59 1.63 -12.16
CA ASP A 92 10.88 0.45 -12.99
C ASP A 92 9.67 -0.02 -13.82
N GLY A 93 8.53 0.66 -13.73
CA GLY A 93 7.29 0.34 -14.44
C GLY A 93 6.39 -0.68 -13.74
N SER A 94 6.82 -1.26 -12.61
CA SER A 94 5.99 -2.15 -11.80
C SER A 94 4.93 -1.37 -11.00
N ASN A 95 3.92 -2.07 -10.48
CA ASN A 95 2.85 -1.47 -9.67
C ASN A 95 2.54 -2.32 -8.42
N ALA A 96 2.23 -1.66 -7.32
CA ALA A 96 1.61 -2.27 -6.15
C ALA A 96 0.17 -1.75 -5.98
N LEU A 97 -0.76 -2.66 -5.66
CA LEU A 97 -2.20 -2.37 -5.65
C LEU A 97 -2.79 -2.52 -4.26
N PHE A 98 -3.39 -1.45 -3.75
CA PHE A 98 -4.01 -1.40 -2.44
C PHE A 98 -5.47 -0.97 -2.50
N VAL A 99 -6.29 -1.52 -1.61
CA VAL A 99 -7.61 -0.99 -1.31
C VAL A 99 -7.54 -0.31 0.06
N VAL A 100 -7.79 0.99 0.09
CA VAL A 100 -7.74 1.83 1.30
C VAL A 100 -8.95 2.78 1.33
N ASN A 101 -9.41 3.12 2.53
CA ASN A 101 -10.42 4.18 2.68
C ASN A 101 -9.80 5.55 2.36
N GLY A 102 -10.53 6.44 1.65
CA GLY A 102 -10.01 7.76 1.32
C GLY A 102 -8.78 7.74 0.40
N ALA A 103 -8.76 6.82 -0.58
CA ALA A 103 -7.61 6.55 -1.44
C ALA A 103 -7.00 7.78 -2.12
N ALA A 104 -7.81 8.76 -2.54
CA ALA A 104 -7.31 9.96 -3.21
C ALA A 104 -6.38 10.81 -2.31
N ARG A 105 -6.80 11.03 -1.06
CA ARG A 105 -5.97 11.75 -0.07
C ARG A 105 -4.67 10.99 0.22
N LYS A 106 -4.73 9.66 0.29
CA LYS A 106 -3.57 8.81 0.56
C LYS A 106 -2.61 8.78 -0.63
N ALA A 107 -3.13 8.71 -1.85
CA ALA A 107 -2.34 8.83 -3.08
C ALA A 107 -1.58 10.16 -3.14
N ALA A 108 -2.24 11.27 -2.80
CA ALA A 108 -1.59 12.58 -2.73
C ALA A 108 -0.48 12.61 -1.67
N ALA A 109 -0.74 12.08 -0.47
CA ALA A 109 0.26 12.02 0.61
C ALA A 109 1.50 11.18 0.22
N ILE A 110 1.28 10.02 -0.42
CA ILE A 110 2.37 9.15 -0.91
C ILE A 110 3.18 9.86 -1.99
N THR A 111 2.51 10.45 -2.99
CA THR A 111 3.20 11.14 -4.10
C THR A 111 4.00 12.33 -3.58
N ALA A 112 3.45 13.11 -2.65
CA ALA A 112 4.16 14.22 -2.02
C ALA A 112 5.38 13.76 -1.19
N ALA A 113 5.33 12.57 -0.61
CA ALA A 113 6.46 11.99 0.12
C ALA A 113 7.53 11.40 -0.83
N ALA A 114 7.13 10.85 -1.97
CA ALA A 114 8.03 10.28 -2.98
C ALA A 114 8.83 11.33 -3.77
N GLY A 115 8.29 12.55 -3.90
CA GLY A 115 8.93 13.67 -4.59
C GLY A 115 9.90 14.50 -3.75
N ARG A 116 10.23 14.06 -2.54
CA ARG A 116 11.25 14.69 -1.67
C ARG A 116 12.60 14.01 -1.87
#